data_AF-A0A1F9A0Z5-F1
#
_entry.id   AF-A0A1F9A0Z5-F1
#
_cell.length_a   1.000
_cell.length_b   1.000
_cell.length_c   1.000
_cell.angle_alpha   90.00
_cell.angle_beta   90.00
_cell.angle_gamma   90.00
#
_symmetry.space_group_name_H-M   'P 1'
#
loop_
_entity.id
_entity.type
_entity.pdbx_description
1 polymer ?
#
loop_
_entity_poly.entity_id
_entity_poly.type
_entity_poly.pdbx_seq_one_letter_code
_entity_poly.pdbx_strand_id
1 'polypeptide(L)'
;MIYKNQRVLIFFMVLVFCFGFLVRIHGASQEIRLESQMAGTIVSPMEERKQALSTGDKVFVSLSKTIPVKKGDILEIFQQNTLTIEKNKTYPFSKAGRVIVLEIINEHLLLCVIDSSIKEIAVGDHLYYPEH
;
A
#
# COMPACT_ATOMS: atom_id res chain seq x y z
N MET A 1 -16.87 48.90 16.58
CA MET A 1 -16.14 48.35 15.42
C MET A 1 -15.19 47.18 15.77
N ILE A 2 -14.88 46.92 17.05
CA ILE A 2 -13.90 45.89 17.48
C ILE A 2 -14.44 44.45 17.38
N TYR A 3 -15.75 44.22 17.64
CA TYR A 3 -16.38 42.89 17.58
C TYR A 3 -16.45 42.27 16.18
N LYS A 4 -16.31 43.07 15.11
CA LYS A 4 -16.40 42.60 13.72
C LYS A 4 -15.12 41.85 13.31
N ASN A 5 -13.96 42.28 13.82
CA ASN A 5 -12.67 41.67 13.50
C ASN A 5 -12.43 40.37 14.28
N GLN A 6 -12.99 40.25 15.49
CA GLN A 6 -12.85 39.04 16.32
C GLN A 6 -13.59 37.82 15.73
N ARG A 7 -14.76 38.05 15.10
CA ARG A 7 -15.51 36.99 14.40
C ARG A 7 -14.79 36.48 13.14
N VAL A 8 -14.12 37.38 12.41
CA VAL A 8 -13.31 37.01 11.23
C VAL A 8 -12.10 36.17 11.64
N LEU A 9 -11.46 36.52 12.75
CA LEU A 9 -10.30 35.77 13.26
C LEU A 9 -10.68 34.35 13.71
N ILE A 10 -11.81 34.21 14.41
CA ILE A 10 -12.36 32.90 14.82
C ILE A 10 -12.72 32.06 13.58
N PHE A 11 -13.37 32.67 12.58
CA PHE A 11 -13.73 31.97 11.35
C PHE A 11 -12.49 31.48 10.59
N PHE A 12 -11.42 32.28 10.57
CA PHE A 12 -10.15 31.89 9.95
C PHE A 12 -9.47 30.72 10.70
N MET A 13 -9.46 30.73 12.03
CA MET A 13 -8.94 29.60 12.82
C MET A 13 -9.73 28.30 12.58
N VAL A 14 -11.06 28.36 12.49
CA VAL A 14 -11.89 27.18 12.23
C VAL A 14 -11.64 26.64 10.82
N LEU A 15 -11.47 27.52 9.82
CA LEU A 15 -11.14 27.12 8.45
C LEU A 15 -9.78 26.40 8.38
N VAL A 16 -8.75 26.96 9.01
CA VAL A 16 -7.40 26.35 9.04
C VAL A 16 -7.44 24.98 9.73
N PHE A 17 -8.18 24.86 10.83
CA PHE A 17 -8.35 23.59 11.53
C PHE A 17 -9.09 22.55 10.67
N CYS A 18 -10.18 22.93 10.01
CA CYS A 18 -10.92 22.04 9.10
C CYS A 18 -10.09 21.60 7.89
N PHE A 19 -9.35 22.51 7.25
CA PHE A 19 -8.49 22.18 6.12
C PHE A 19 -7.34 21.24 6.52
N GLY A 20 -6.72 21.45 7.69
CA GLY A 20 -5.69 20.55 8.21
C GLY A 20 -6.21 19.14 8.49
N PHE A 21 -7.45 19.02 8.98
CA PHE A 21 -8.07 17.72 9.28
C PHE A 21 -8.44 16.92 8.02
N LEU A 22 -8.98 17.59 6.99
CA LEU A 22 -9.36 16.95 5.73
C LEU A 22 -8.17 16.31 4.99
N VAL A 23 -6.99 16.95 5.03
CA VAL A 23 -5.78 16.43 4.37
C VAL A 23 -5.31 15.11 5.01
N ARG A 24 -5.43 14.94 6.34
CA ARG A 24 -5.01 13.71 7.02
C ARG A 24 -5.92 12.50 6.73
N ILE A 25 -7.22 12.73 6.57
CA ILE A 25 -8.19 11.63 6.36
C ILE A 25 -7.99 10.99 4.98
N HIS A 26 -7.66 11.77 3.95
CA HIS A 26 -7.41 11.24 2.61
C HIS A 26 -6.14 10.37 2.52
N GLY A 27 -5.09 10.70 3.29
CA GLY A 27 -3.86 9.91 3.32
C GLY A 27 -4.05 8.53 3.95
N ALA A 28 -4.76 8.45 5.09
CA ALA A 28 -4.96 7.21 5.83
C ALA A 28 -5.79 6.17 5.04
N SER A 29 -6.68 6.61 4.16
CA SER A 29 -7.50 5.72 3.33
C SER A 29 -6.69 4.95 2.27
N GLN A 30 -5.51 5.43 1.88
CA GLN A 30 -4.64 4.73 0.92
C GLN A 30 -3.82 3.61 1.55
N GLU A 31 -3.79 3.53 2.87
CA GLU A 31 -2.92 2.59 3.60
C GLU A 31 -3.59 1.25 3.91
N ILE A 32 -4.90 1.13 3.72
CA ILE A 32 -5.69 -0.03 4.14
C ILE A 32 -6.56 -0.54 2.98
N ARG A 33 -6.51 -1.85 2.70
CA ARG A 33 -7.24 -2.48 1.59
C ARG A 33 -7.91 -3.81 1.97
N LEU A 34 -8.87 -4.21 1.13
CA LEU A 34 -9.59 -5.49 1.21
C LEU A 34 -8.86 -6.58 0.43
N GLU A 35 -9.04 -7.84 0.85
CA GLU A 35 -8.44 -9.01 0.20
C GLU A 35 -8.85 -9.15 -1.28
N SER A 36 -10.13 -8.89 -1.59
CA SER A 36 -10.66 -9.01 -2.96
C SER A 36 -9.99 -8.08 -3.98
N GLN A 37 -9.33 -7.02 -3.49
CA GLN A 37 -8.61 -6.04 -4.30
C GLN A 37 -7.17 -6.48 -4.60
N MET A 38 -6.65 -7.51 -3.93
CA MET A 38 -5.28 -7.98 -4.14
C MET A 38 -5.15 -8.63 -5.53
N ALA A 39 -4.04 -8.33 -6.18
CA ALA A 39 -3.66 -8.80 -7.51
C ALA A 39 -2.81 -10.07 -7.45
N GLY A 40 -1.99 -10.24 -6.41
CA GLY A 40 -1.06 -11.37 -6.32
C GLY A 40 -0.40 -11.55 -4.96
N THR A 41 0.61 -12.42 -4.90
CA THR A 41 1.41 -12.73 -3.72
C THR A 41 2.88 -12.89 -4.05
N ILE A 42 3.77 -12.59 -3.11
CA ILE A 42 5.20 -12.89 -3.21
C ILE A 42 5.41 -14.39 -2.94
N VAL A 43 6.00 -15.12 -3.88
CA VAL A 43 6.14 -16.58 -3.78
C VAL A 43 7.54 -17.07 -3.46
N SER A 44 8.58 -16.31 -3.82
CA SER A 44 9.97 -16.67 -3.50
C SER A 44 10.93 -15.49 -3.70
N PRO A 45 11.99 -15.35 -2.90
CA PRO A 45 13.16 -14.58 -3.32
C PRO A 45 13.85 -15.24 -4.51
N MET A 46 14.58 -14.44 -5.29
CA MET A 46 15.50 -14.95 -6.32
C MET A 46 16.76 -15.55 -5.70
N GLU A 47 17.20 -15.02 -4.56
CA GLU A 47 18.34 -15.54 -3.79
C GLU A 47 17.85 -16.59 -2.80
N GLU A 48 18.36 -17.81 -2.91
CA GLU A 48 18.02 -18.88 -1.97
C GLU A 48 18.41 -18.48 -0.53
N ARG A 49 17.54 -18.78 0.44
CA ARG A 49 17.74 -18.69 1.90
C ARG A 49 17.48 -17.33 2.60
N LYS A 50 16.97 -16.30 1.92
CA LYS A 50 16.48 -15.10 2.62
C LYS A 50 15.05 -15.30 3.14
N GLN A 51 14.89 -15.29 4.46
CA GLN A 51 13.56 -15.29 5.12
C GLN A 51 12.96 -13.88 5.22
N ALA A 52 13.80 -12.86 5.44
CA ALA A 52 13.40 -11.46 5.47
C ALA A 52 13.88 -10.77 4.19
N LEU A 53 12.96 -10.08 3.51
CA LEU A 53 13.22 -9.41 2.24
C LEU A 53 13.38 -7.91 2.46
N SER A 54 14.39 -7.32 1.81
CA SER A 54 14.78 -5.92 1.96
C SER A 54 14.73 -5.18 0.63
N THR A 55 14.78 -3.85 0.69
CA THR A 55 14.96 -3.01 -0.51
C THR A 55 16.15 -3.47 -1.34
N GLY A 56 15.94 -3.61 -2.65
CA GLY A 56 16.91 -4.11 -3.62
C GLY A 56 16.83 -5.62 -3.87
N ASP A 57 16.14 -6.38 -3.01
CA ASP A 57 15.99 -7.82 -3.22
C ASP A 57 15.05 -8.09 -4.40
N LYS A 58 15.42 -9.08 -5.20
CA LYS A 58 14.59 -9.58 -6.30
C LYS A 58 13.69 -10.70 -5.82
N VAL A 59 12.43 -10.61 -6.22
CA VAL A 59 11.37 -11.52 -5.76
C VAL A 59 10.51 -11.96 -6.94
N PHE A 60 10.06 -13.21 -6.87
CA PHE A 60 9.03 -13.73 -7.76
C PHE A 60 7.66 -13.46 -7.17
N VAL A 61 6.77 -12.99 -8.03
CA VAL A 61 5.40 -12.61 -7.70
C VAL A 61 4.44 -13.45 -8.53
N SER A 62 3.53 -14.15 -7.86
CA SER A 62 2.44 -14.85 -8.51
C SER A 62 1.19 -13.99 -8.55
N LEU A 63 0.63 -13.76 -9.74
CA LEU A 63 -0.63 -13.06 -9.93
C LEU A 63 -1.80 -14.04 -9.79
N SER A 64 -2.80 -13.64 -9.01
CA SER A 64 -4.05 -14.39 -8.80
C SER A 64 -5.05 -14.22 -9.94
N LYS A 65 -4.89 -13.17 -10.76
CA LYS A 65 -5.74 -12.82 -11.90
C LYS A 65 -4.84 -12.31 -13.03
N THR A 66 -5.24 -12.51 -14.28
CA THR A 66 -4.53 -11.95 -15.43
C THR A 66 -4.77 -10.44 -15.48
N ILE A 67 -3.70 -9.67 -15.31
CA ILE A 67 -3.72 -8.20 -15.26
C ILE A 67 -2.70 -7.68 -16.29
N PRO A 68 -3.00 -6.60 -17.04
CA PRO A 68 -2.10 -6.06 -18.07
C PRO A 68 -0.91 -5.30 -17.45
N VAL A 69 -0.04 -6.02 -16.76
CA VAL A 69 1.17 -5.50 -16.13
C VAL A 69 2.26 -5.33 -17.18
N LYS A 70 3.03 -4.25 -17.08
CA LYS A 70 4.18 -3.93 -17.94
C LYS A 70 5.47 -3.86 -17.13
N LYS A 71 6.59 -4.06 -17.82
CA LYS A 71 7.91 -3.82 -17.25
C LYS A 71 8.05 -2.35 -16.84
N GLY A 72 8.50 -2.12 -15.61
CA GLY A 72 8.61 -0.79 -15.01
C GLY A 72 7.40 -0.38 -14.17
N ASP A 73 6.30 -1.13 -14.20
CA ASP A 73 5.13 -0.84 -13.37
C ASP A 73 5.45 -1.01 -11.88
N ILE A 74 4.76 -0.23 -11.06
CA ILE A 74 4.89 -0.25 -9.60
C ILE A 74 3.69 -0.98 -9.00
N LEU A 75 3.98 -2.01 -8.21
CA LEU A 75 3.00 -2.75 -7.43
C LEU A 75 3.19 -2.42 -5.94
N GLU A 76 2.10 -2.29 -5.21
CA GLU A 76 2.13 -2.00 -3.77
C GLU A 76 2.05 -3.30 -2.98
N ILE A 77 2.91 -3.45 -1.96
CA ILE A 77 2.92 -4.61 -1.07
C ILE A 77 2.00 -4.34 0.12
N PHE A 78 1.19 -5.33 0.46
CA PHE A 78 0.19 -5.30 1.50
C PHE A 78 0.30 -6.53 2.40
N GLN A 79 0.21 -6.31 3.71
CA GLN A 79 0.33 -7.34 4.74
C GLN A 79 -0.94 -7.48 5.53
N GLN A 80 -1.32 -8.71 5.85
CA GLN A 80 -2.49 -8.96 6.65
C GLN A 80 -2.26 -8.45 8.09
N ASN A 81 -3.08 -7.50 8.53
CA ASN A 81 -3.10 -7.08 9.93
C ASN A 81 -3.89 -8.10 10.75
N THR A 82 -3.24 -8.70 11.74
CA THR A 82 -3.84 -9.62 12.72
C THR A 82 -4.69 -8.92 13.79
N LEU A 83 -5.05 -7.64 13.57
CA LEU A 83 -5.86 -6.88 14.53
C LEU A 83 -7.27 -7.47 14.60
N THR A 84 -7.46 -8.32 15.60
CA THR A 84 -8.74 -8.93 15.96
C THR A 84 -9.58 -7.87 16.67
N ILE A 85 -10.11 -6.90 15.91
CA ILE A 85 -11.02 -5.90 16.47
C ILE A 85 -12.41 -6.52 16.50
N GLU A 86 -12.90 -6.75 17.72
CA GLU A 86 -14.25 -7.23 18.00
C GLU A 86 -15.29 -6.46 17.19
N LYS A 87 -16.08 -7.22 16.44
CA LYS A 87 -17.36 -6.84 15.83
C LYS A 87 -17.29 -5.66 14.84
N ASN A 88 -17.25 -6.02 13.56
CA ASN A 88 -17.54 -5.18 12.40
C ASN A 88 -16.56 -4.03 12.12
N LYS A 89 -15.43 -4.38 11.48
CA LYS A 89 -14.92 -3.76 10.25
C LYS A 89 -13.63 -4.46 9.84
N THR A 90 -13.73 -5.36 8.87
CA THR A 90 -12.62 -6.06 8.25
C THR A 90 -11.72 -5.05 7.54
N TYR A 91 -10.61 -4.71 8.17
CA TYR A 91 -9.49 -4.02 7.53
C TYR A 91 -8.31 -5.01 7.45
N PRO A 92 -8.35 -5.95 6.49
CA PRO A 92 -7.47 -7.10 6.55
C PRO A 92 -6.04 -6.74 6.16
N PHE A 93 -5.79 -5.77 5.27
CA PHE A 93 -4.44 -5.51 4.77
C PHE A 93 -3.95 -4.08 4.96
N SER A 94 -2.71 -3.93 5.39
CA SER A 94 -2.00 -2.64 5.50
C SER A 94 -0.80 -2.58 4.58
N LYS A 95 -0.51 -1.39 4.05
CA LYS A 95 0.63 -1.18 3.15
C LYS A 95 1.95 -1.48 3.86
N ALA A 96 2.77 -2.32 3.24
CA ALA A 96 4.08 -2.75 3.75
C ALA A 96 5.24 -2.24 2.90
N GLY A 97 5.03 -1.97 1.61
CA GLY A 97 6.11 -1.53 0.71
C GLY A 97 5.67 -1.40 -0.74
N ARG A 98 6.65 -1.42 -1.64
CA ARG A 98 6.46 -1.37 -3.10
C ARG A 98 7.49 -2.24 -3.81
N VAL A 99 7.08 -2.79 -4.95
CA VAL A 99 7.98 -3.46 -5.89
C VAL A 99 7.86 -2.86 -7.29
N ILE A 100 8.94 -2.94 -8.06
CA ILE A 100 8.98 -2.57 -9.47
C ILE A 100 9.09 -3.85 -10.31
N VAL A 101 8.28 -3.95 -11.35
CA VAL A 101 8.29 -5.09 -12.28
C VAL A 101 9.53 -5.01 -13.18
N LEU A 102 10.43 -5.99 -13.06
CA LEU A 102 11.63 -6.07 -13.89
C LEU A 102 11.38 -6.87 -15.17
N GLU A 103 10.64 -7.97 -15.06
CA GLU A 103 10.39 -8.88 -16.16
C GLU A 103 9.09 -9.66 -15.95
N ILE A 104 8.42 -9.99 -17.06
CA ILE A 104 7.19 -10.79 -17.08
C ILE A 104 7.61 -12.17 -17.58
N ILE A 105 7.59 -13.17 -16.70
CA ILE A 105 8.01 -14.54 -17.03
C ILE A 105 6.88 -15.25 -17.77
N ASN A 106 5.65 -15.07 -17.29
CA ASN A 106 4.42 -15.49 -17.96
C ASN A 106 3.23 -14.67 -17.44
N GLU A 107 2.01 -15.00 -17.89
CA GLU A 107 0.78 -14.29 -17.53
C GLU A 107 0.46 -14.28 -16.02
N HIS A 108 1.06 -15.18 -15.25
CA HIS A 108 0.82 -15.34 -13.81
C HIS A 108 2.08 -15.14 -12.96
N LEU A 109 3.26 -14.92 -13.55
CA LEU A 109 4.52 -14.87 -12.81
C LEU A 109 5.37 -13.69 -13.26
N LEU A 110 5.71 -12.83 -12.31
CA LEU A 110 6.54 -11.65 -12.50
C LEU A 110 7.84 -11.77 -11.72
N LEU A 111 8.91 -11.23 -12.28
CA LEU A 111 10.13 -10.93 -11.56
C LEU A 111 10.11 -9.44 -11.18
N CYS A 112 10.17 -9.17 -9.89
CA CYS A 112 10.12 -7.81 -9.35
C CYS A 112 11.35 -7.53 -8.48
N VAL A 113 11.63 -6.24 -8.25
CA VAL A 113 12.59 -5.78 -7.23
C VAL A 113 11.86 -4.96 -6.18
N ILE A 114 12.22 -5.15 -4.91
CA ILE A 114 11.68 -4.32 -3.82
C ILE A 114 12.29 -2.93 -3.92
N ASP A 115 11.44 -1.93 -4.16
CA ASP A 115 11.84 -0.52 -4.27
C ASP A 115 11.87 0.15 -2.90
N SER A 116 10.86 -0.13 -2.06
CA SER A 116 10.76 0.46 -0.74
C SER A 116 10.01 -0.45 0.23
N SER A 117 10.42 -0.43 1.49
CA SER A 117 9.81 -1.17 2.59
C SER A 117 9.50 -0.22 3.75
N ILE A 118 8.25 -0.20 4.18
CA ILE A 118 7.79 0.47 5.41
C ILE A 118 7.80 -0.53 6.59
N LYS A 119 7.51 -1.80 6.28
CA LYS A 119 7.54 -2.93 7.20
C LYS A 119 8.48 -4.00 6.66
N GLU A 120 8.84 -4.96 7.49
CA GLU A 120 9.54 -6.18 7.06
C GLU A 120 8.71 -6.88 6.00
N ILE A 121 9.30 -7.22 4.84
CA ILE A 121 8.59 -7.90 3.74
C ILE A 121 8.94 -9.39 3.80
N ALA A 122 7.94 -10.24 3.59
CA ALA A 122 8.09 -11.69 3.63
C ALA A 122 7.44 -12.36 2.41
N VAL A 123 7.81 -13.62 2.20
CA VAL A 123 7.10 -14.51 1.27
C VAL A 123 5.68 -14.74 1.82
N GLY A 124 4.69 -14.67 0.93
CA GLY A 124 3.27 -14.71 1.26
C GLY A 124 2.60 -13.33 1.34
N ASP A 125 3.38 -12.24 1.37
CA ASP A 125 2.81 -10.89 1.34
C ASP A 125 2.05 -10.64 0.03
N HIS A 126 0.96 -9.87 0.13
CA HIS A 126 0.05 -9.64 -0.97
C HIS A 126 0.46 -8.41 -1.77
N LEU A 127 0.05 -8.38 -3.02
CA LEU A 127 0.32 -7.30 -3.94
C LEU A 127 -0.97 -6.70 -4.44
N TYR A 128 -0.97 -5.38 -4.54
CA TYR A 128 -2.02 -4.59 -5.13
C TYR A 128 -1.46 -3.86 -6.35
N TYR A 129 -2.19 -3.91 -7.46
CA TYR A 129 -1.91 -3.08 -8.61
C TYR A 129 -2.85 -1.86 -8.58
N PRO A 130 -2.35 -0.65 -8.28
CA PRO A 130 -3.14 0.56 -8.43
C PRO A 130 -3.46 0.72 -9.91
N GLU A 131 -4.68 0.34 -10.30
CA GLU A 131 -5.19 0.61 -11.64
C GLU A 131 -5.00 2.10 -11.95
N HIS A 132 -4.46 2.38 -13.14
CA HIS A 132 -4.28 3.72 -13.66
C HIS A 132 -5.61 4.40 -14.01
#